data_AF-A0A927C1W8-F1
#
_entry.id   AF-A0A927C1W8-F1
#
_cell.length_a   1.000
_cell.length_b   1.000
_cell.length_c   1.000
_cell.angle_alpha   90.00
_cell.angle_beta   90.00
_cell.angle_gamma   90.00
#
_symmetry.space_group_name_H-M   'P 1'
#
loop_
_entity.id
_entity.type
_entity.pdbx_description
1 polymer ?
#
loop_
_entity_poly.entity_id
_entity_poly.type
_entity_poly.pdbx_seq_one_letter_code
_entity_poly.pdbx_strand_id
1 'polypeptide(L)'
;MSSETLFSSLQSAEDWPCWAKPIQKVEWTSPQPFGIGTTRTVFMSGGMTGYEEFIAWERGREMAFCFTHCSKPNVDSFAERYEITPLAEDRCRLVWTMAMKPKGVSLVIMPVVSPLLRIGVKSMLRSLKRMLEKRAR
;
A
#
# COMPACT_ATOMS: atom_id res chain seq x y z
N MET A 1 13.75 12.29 -3.65
CA MET A 1 12.77 12.61 -2.59
C MET A 1 13.25 12.10 -1.22
N SER A 2 13.01 12.90 -0.18
CA SER A 2 13.27 12.51 1.21
C SER A 2 12.29 11.42 1.68
N SER A 3 12.62 10.76 2.79
CA SER A 3 11.75 9.76 3.40
C SER A 3 10.44 10.36 3.95
N GLU A 4 10.49 11.58 4.51
CA GLU A 4 9.32 12.29 5.02
C GLU A 4 8.31 12.63 3.90
N THR A 5 8.79 13.06 2.73
CA THR A 5 7.92 13.33 1.58
C THR A 5 7.22 12.06 1.10
N LEU A 6 7.96 10.95 1.03
CA LEU A 6 7.39 9.65 0.67
C LEU A 6 6.35 9.20 1.71
N PHE A 7 6.68 9.28 3.01
CA PHE A 7 5.78 8.87 4.08
C PHE A 7 4.50 9.73 4.15
N SER A 8 4.63 11.04 3.88
CA SER A 8 3.47 11.94 3.78
C SER A 8 2.55 11.55 2.61
N SER A 9 3.12 11.09 1.50
CA SER A 9 2.33 10.58 0.37
C SER A 9 1.60 9.28 0.70
N LEU A 10 2.24 8.37 1.44
CA LEU A 10 1.61 7.14 1.91
C LEU A 10 0.42 7.39 2.85
N GLN A 11 0.49 8.47 3.65
CA GLN A 11 -0.61 8.94 4.50
C GLN A 11 -1.73 9.63 3.71
N SER A 12 -1.42 10.23 2.55
CA SER A 12 -2.39 10.95 1.74
C SER A 12 -3.38 9.98 1.10
N ALA A 13 -4.64 10.03 1.53
CA ALA A 13 -5.72 9.25 0.93
C ALA A 13 -5.90 9.53 -0.56
N GLU A 14 -5.64 10.78 -0.98
CA GLU A 14 -5.79 11.24 -2.36
C GLU A 14 -4.65 10.75 -3.27
N ASP A 15 -3.47 10.47 -2.71
CA ASP A 15 -2.33 10.04 -3.51
C ASP A 15 -2.48 8.58 -3.98
N TRP A 16 -3.16 7.73 -3.20
CA TRP A 16 -3.31 6.29 -3.51
C TRP A 16 -3.89 6.02 -4.90
N PRO A 17 -5.04 6.60 -5.30
CA PRO A 17 -5.58 6.41 -6.64
C PRO A 17 -4.65 6.88 -7.78
N CYS A 18 -3.74 7.83 -7.52
CA CYS A 18 -2.87 8.40 -8.54
C CYS A 18 -1.75 7.45 -8.98
N TRP A 19 -1.33 6.51 -8.14
CA TRP A 19 -0.23 5.57 -8.46
C TRP A 19 -0.61 4.11 -8.31
N ALA A 20 -1.54 3.78 -7.41
CA ALA A 20 -2.02 2.43 -7.18
C ALA A 20 -3.32 2.19 -7.94
N LYS A 21 -3.22 1.88 -9.24
CA LYS A 21 -4.36 1.73 -10.17
C LYS A 21 -5.57 0.93 -9.68
N PRO A 22 -5.43 -0.16 -8.88
CA PRO A 22 -6.59 -0.89 -8.36
C PRO A 22 -7.41 -0.09 -7.35
N ILE A 23 -6.81 0.90 -6.68
CA ILE A 23 -7.44 1.71 -5.64
C ILE A 23 -8.15 2.90 -6.29
N GLN A 24 -9.44 3.04 -5.99
CA GLN A 24 -10.29 4.11 -6.47
C GLN A 24 -10.45 5.22 -5.43
N LYS A 25 -10.48 4.85 -4.14
CA LYS A 25 -10.64 5.78 -3.02
C LYS A 25 -10.05 5.19 -1.75
N VAL A 26 -9.54 6.05 -0.89
CA VAL A 26 -9.12 5.71 0.48
C VAL A 26 -9.84 6.66 1.44
N GLU A 27 -10.32 6.13 2.56
CA GLU A 27 -10.97 6.89 3.62
C GLU A 27 -10.38 6.50 4.97
N TRP A 28 -9.75 7.45 5.66
CA TRP A 28 -9.31 7.24 7.04
C TRP A 28 -10.53 7.20 7.96
N THR A 29 -10.65 6.14 8.77
CA THR A 29 -11.77 5.95 9.69
C THR A 29 -11.39 6.26 11.13
N SER A 30 -10.09 6.40 11.42
CA SER A 30 -9.59 6.89 12.70
C SER A 30 -9.22 8.39 12.63
N PRO A 31 -9.37 9.15 13.72
CA PRO A 31 -8.89 10.53 13.78
C PRO A 31 -7.36 10.58 13.88
N GLN A 32 -6.79 11.74 13.53
CA GLN A 32 -5.37 12.01 13.78
C GLN A 32 -5.10 12.28 15.27
N PRO A 33 -3.87 12.05 15.76
CA PRO A 33 -2.69 11.57 15.02
C PRO A 33 -2.76 10.07 14.69
N PHE A 34 -2.27 9.71 13.49
CA PHE A 34 -2.20 8.31 13.08
C PHE A 34 -1.03 7.57 13.74
N GLY A 35 -1.21 6.28 13.93
CA GLY A 35 -0.30 5.38 14.61
C GLY A 35 -0.73 3.92 14.45
N ILE A 36 -0.15 3.04 15.27
CA ILE A 36 -0.58 1.64 15.37
C ILE A 36 -2.05 1.60 15.85
N GLY A 37 -2.87 0.73 15.26
CA GLY A 37 -4.31 0.62 15.51
C GLY A 37 -5.16 1.63 14.72
N THR A 38 -4.54 2.54 13.96
CA THR A 38 -5.27 3.39 13.01
C THR A 38 -5.96 2.51 11.98
N THR A 39 -7.16 2.90 11.56
CA THR A 39 -7.94 2.19 10.55
C THR A 39 -8.26 3.06 9.34
N ARG A 40 -8.39 2.42 8.19
CA ARG A 40 -8.91 3.04 6.97
C ARG A 40 -9.71 2.04 6.12
N THR A 41 -10.57 2.58 5.29
CA THR A 41 -11.33 1.83 4.28
C THR A 41 -10.76 2.14 2.90
N VAL A 42 -10.47 1.11 2.12
CA VAL A 42 -9.95 1.22 0.76
C VAL A 42 -10.96 0.65 -0.22
N PHE A 43 -11.36 1.47 -1.18
CA PHE A 43 -12.28 1.10 -2.25
C PHE A 43 -11.47 0.74 -3.48
N MET A 44 -11.61 -0.49 -3.93
CA MET A 44 -10.90 -1.05 -5.07
C MET A 44 -11.83 -1.30 -6.25
N SER A 45 -11.24 -1.34 -7.44
CA SER A 45 -11.94 -1.63 -8.68
C SER A 45 -12.67 -2.98 -8.64
N GLY A 46 -13.78 -3.05 -9.39
CA GLY A 46 -14.67 -4.21 -9.36
C GLY A 46 -15.55 -4.30 -8.11
N GLY A 47 -15.71 -3.21 -7.35
CA GLY A 47 -16.62 -3.14 -6.19
C GLY A 47 -16.11 -3.89 -4.96
N MET A 48 -14.78 -3.97 -4.80
CA MET A 48 -14.17 -4.59 -3.61
C MET A 48 -13.83 -3.52 -2.59
N THR A 49 -14.12 -3.78 -1.33
CA THR A 49 -13.79 -2.90 -0.20
C THR A 49 -12.89 -3.65 0.76
N GLY A 50 -11.73 -3.07 1.07
CA GLY A 50 -10.79 -3.54 2.08
C GLY A 50 -10.88 -2.69 3.33
N TYR A 51 -10.96 -3.34 4.49
CA TYR A 51 -10.89 -2.69 5.79
C TYR A 51 -9.52 -2.97 6.38
N GLU A 52 -8.75 -1.91 6.61
CA GLU A 52 -7.34 -1.99 6.96
C GLU A 52 -7.10 -1.49 8.39
N GLU A 53 -6.26 -2.21 9.13
CA GLU A 53 -5.75 -1.80 10.44
C GLU A 53 -4.22 -1.77 10.41
N PHE A 54 -3.63 -0.67 10.88
CA PHE A 54 -2.19 -0.46 10.87
C PHE A 54 -1.51 -1.14 12.06
N ILE A 55 -0.53 -1.99 11.77
CA ILE A 55 0.21 -2.79 12.76
C ILE A 55 1.65 -2.29 12.98
N ALA A 56 2.16 -1.45 12.08
CA ALA A 56 3.43 -0.74 12.27
C ALA A 56 3.30 0.68 11.74
N TRP A 57 3.83 1.64 12.50
CA TRP A 57 3.79 3.06 12.15
C TRP A 57 4.99 3.80 12.73
N GLU A 58 5.95 4.10 11.88
CA GLU A 58 7.11 4.92 12.21
C GLU A 58 7.31 5.96 11.10
N ARG A 59 7.12 7.24 11.45
CA ARG A 59 7.18 8.33 10.48
C ARG A 59 8.53 8.34 9.75
N GLY A 60 8.46 8.40 8.42
CA GLY A 60 9.64 8.42 7.56
C GLY A 60 10.40 7.09 7.49
N ARG A 61 9.92 6.01 8.12
CA ARG A 61 10.66 4.73 8.24
C ARG A 61 9.83 3.50 7.94
N GLU A 62 8.62 3.40 8.49
CA GLU A 62 7.84 2.18 8.34
C GLU A 62 6.33 2.43 8.42
N MET A 63 5.58 1.76 7.53
CA MET A 63 4.13 1.71 7.60
C MET A 63 3.66 0.32 7.20
N ALA A 64 2.92 -0.36 8.07
CA ALA A 64 2.37 -1.68 7.78
C ALA A 64 0.92 -1.81 8.23
N PHE A 65 0.12 -2.54 7.46
CA PHE A 65 -1.28 -2.81 7.78
C PHE A 65 -1.68 -4.22 7.36
N CYS A 66 -2.75 -4.70 7.97
CA CYS A 66 -3.44 -5.93 7.58
C CYS A 66 -4.91 -5.66 7.28
N PHE A 67 -5.51 -6.52 6.46
CA PHE A 67 -6.95 -6.50 6.24
C PHE A 67 -7.64 -7.20 7.41
N THR A 68 -8.49 -6.46 8.13
CA THR A 68 -9.37 -7.03 9.16
C THR A 68 -10.59 -7.68 8.52
N HIS A 69 -11.08 -7.10 7.41
CA HIS A 69 -12.21 -7.60 6.66
C HIS A 69 -12.13 -7.22 5.17
N CYS A 70 -12.79 -7.99 4.32
CA CYS A 70 -12.98 -7.69 2.90
C CYS A 70 -14.42 -7.96 2.48
N SER A 71 -14.99 -7.09 1.65
CA SER A 71 -16.37 -7.27 1.15
C SER A 71 -16.56 -8.50 0.24
N LYS A 72 -15.47 -9.12 -0.21
CA LYS A 72 -15.49 -10.34 -1.03
C LYS A 72 -14.84 -11.52 -0.29
N PRO A 73 -15.45 -12.71 -0.33
CA PRO A 73 -15.03 -13.88 0.47
C PRO A 73 -13.70 -14.53 0.01
N ASN A 74 -13.04 -13.99 -1.01
CA ASN A 74 -11.93 -14.64 -1.70
C ASN A 74 -10.55 -14.32 -1.11
N VAL A 75 -10.46 -13.46 -0.08
CA VAL A 75 -9.21 -13.09 0.59
C VAL A 75 -9.29 -13.51 2.06
N ASP A 76 -8.43 -14.46 2.49
CA ASP A 76 -8.39 -14.90 3.91
C ASP A 76 -7.60 -13.94 4.78
N SER A 77 -6.46 -13.50 4.27
CA SER A 77 -5.53 -12.63 4.99
C SER A 77 -4.70 -11.89 3.97
N PHE A 78 -4.57 -10.59 4.15
CA PHE A 78 -3.74 -9.71 3.34
C PHE A 78 -3.04 -8.72 4.27
N ALA A 79 -1.76 -8.50 4.04
CA ALA A 79 -0.98 -7.52 4.75
C ALA A 79 0.03 -6.87 3.82
N GLU A 80 0.28 -5.58 4.03
CA GLU A 80 1.33 -4.86 3.34
C GLU A 80 2.26 -4.19 4.35
N ARG A 81 3.53 -4.11 3.96
CA ARG A 81 4.58 -3.44 4.72
C ARG A 81 5.39 -2.55 3.78
N TYR A 82 5.53 -1.29 4.14
CA TYR A 82 6.30 -0.27 3.46
C TYR A 82 7.48 0.12 4.35
N GLU A 83 8.67 -0.30 3.99
CA GLU A 83 9.92 0.02 4.70
C GLU A 83 10.68 1.08 3.92
N ILE A 84 10.97 2.20 4.58
CA ILE A 84 11.63 3.37 4.01
C ILE A 84 12.99 3.51 4.67
N THR A 85 14.05 3.35 3.88
CA THR A 85 15.43 3.58 4.34
C THR A 85 15.93 4.93 3.79
N PRO A 86 16.21 5.94 4.64
CA PRO A 86 16.86 7.16 4.19
C PRO A 86 18.29 6.86 3.71
N LEU A 87 18.67 7.40 2.55
CA LEU A 87 20.00 7.23 1.93
C LEU A 87 20.78 8.54 1.79
N ALA A 88 20.08 9.67 1.77
CA ALA A 88 20.57 11.05 1.84
C ALA A 88 19.38 11.96 2.20
N GLU A 89 19.60 13.27 2.37
CA GLU A 89 18.53 14.23 2.69
C GLU A 89 17.37 14.19 1.67
N ASP A 90 17.70 14.08 0.39
CA ASP A 90 16.75 14.08 -0.72
C ASP A 90 16.60 12.70 -1.37
N ARG A 91 17.04 11.62 -0.72
CA ARG A 91 17.04 10.27 -1.30
C ARG A 91 16.69 9.21 -0.28
N CYS A 92 15.72 8.36 -0.60
CA CYS A 92 15.36 7.19 0.19
C CYS A 92 15.16 5.96 -0.70
N ARG A 93 15.16 4.79 -0.07
CA ARG A 93 14.78 3.51 -0.66
C ARG A 93 13.46 3.07 -0.04
N LEU A 94 12.50 2.71 -0.88
CA LEU A 94 11.28 2.04 -0.48
C LEU A 94 11.37 0.55 -0.79
N VAL A 95 11.13 -0.29 0.22
CA VAL A 95 10.85 -1.71 0.07
C VAL A 95 9.37 -1.91 0.37
N TRP A 96 8.65 -2.48 -0.59
CA TRP A 96 7.23 -2.79 -0.45
C TRP A 96 7.05 -4.30 -0.47
N THR A 97 6.53 -4.84 0.63
CA THR A 97 6.27 -6.26 0.82
C THR A 97 4.76 -6.46 0.92
N MET A 98 4.22 -7.35 0.09
CA MET A 98 2.82 -7.76 0.13
C MET A 98 2.76 -9.23 0.54
N ALA A 99 2.03 -9.54 1.60
CA ALA A 99 1.75 -10.89 2.04
C ALA A 99 0.26 -11.17 1.85
N MET A 100 -0.07 -12.25 1.15
CA MET A 100 -1.44 -12.68 0.97
C MET A 100 -1.55 -14.18 1.19
N LYS A 101 -2.63 -14.60 1.85
CA LYS A 101 -2.99 -16.02 2.00
C LYS A 101 -4.18 -16.33 1.09
N PRO A 102 -3.94 -16.99 -0.07
CA PRO A 102 -5.03 -17.43 -0.95
C PRO A 102 -5.83 -18.58 -0.32
N LYS A 103 -7.15 -18.67 -0.63
CA LYS A 103 -7.97 -19.88 -0.37
C LYS A 103 -8.25 -20.66 -1.66
N GLY A 104 -8.29 -21.99 -1.53
CA GLY A 104 -8.78 -22.89 -2.58
C GLY A 104 -7.91 -22.91 -3.84
N VAL A 105 -8.54 -22.91 -5.01
CA VAL A 105 -7.92 -23.08 -6.35
C VAL A 105 -6.84 -22.03 -6.67
N SER A 106 -6.84 -20.90 -5.96
CA SER A 106 -5.86 -19.83 -6.12
C SER A 106 -4.42 -20.20 -5.69
N LEU A 107 -4.23 -21.23 -4.86
CA LEU A 107 -2.90 -21.77 -4.52
C LEU A 107 -2.18 -22.37 -5.74
N VAL A 108 -2.93 -22.95 -6.68
CA VAL A 108 -2.40 -23.59 -7.90
C VAL A 108 -2.13 -22.55 -9.00
N ILE A 109 -2.92 -21.47 -9.02
CA ILE A 109 -2.83 -20.40 -10.03
C ILE A 109 -1.71 -19.38 -9.69
N MET A 110 -1.41 -19.18 -8.40
CA MET A 110 -0.39 -18.24 -7.89
C MET A 110 0.96 -18.28 -8.62
N PRO A 111 1.64 -19.44 -8.81
CA PRO A 111 2.95 -19.47 -9.47
C PRO A 111 2.89 -18.99 -10.92
N VAL A 112 1.78 -19.25 -11.63
CA VAL A 112 1.57 -18.83 -13.02
C VAL A 112 1.31 -17.33 -13.13
N VAL A 113 0.62 -16.75 -12.15
CA VAL A 113 0.24 -15.34 -12.14
C VAL A 113 1.30 -14.45 -11.49
N SER A 114 2.24 -15.04 -10.73
CA SER A 114 3.30 -14.30 -10.01
C SER A 114 4.17 -13.38 -10.89
N PRO A 115 4.57 -13.75 -12.13
CA PRO A 115 5.39 -12.86 -12.96
C PRO A 115 4.61 -11.61 -13.39
N LEU A 116 3.33 -11.76 -13.72
CA LEU A 116 2.45 -10.67 -14.11
C LEU A 116 2.20 -9.72 -12.93
N LEU A 117 1.95 -10.27 -11.73
CA LEU A 117 1.83 -9.47 -10.50
C LEU A 117 3.10 -8.67 -10.23
N ARG A 118 4.27 -9.30 -10.38
CA ARG A 118 5.56 -8.62 -10.19
C ARG A 118 5.75 -7.47 -11.19
N ILE A 119 5.32 -7.62 -12.43
CA ILE A 119 5.34 -6.54 -13.43
C ILE A 119 4.38 -5.41 -13.03
N GLY A 120 3.17 -5.75 -12.58
CA GLY A 120 2.17 -4.80 -12.08
C GLY A 120 2.68 -3.97 -10.91
N VAL A 121 3.21 -4.63 -9.88
CA VAL A 121 3.81 -3.99 -8.69
C VAL A 121 4.97 -3.07 -9.08
N LYS A 122 5.87 -3.53 -9.96
CA LYS A 122 6.95 -2.67 -10.49
C LYS A 122 6.43 -1.46 -11.26
N SER A 123 5.29 -1.58 -11.96
CA SER A 123 4.67 -0.45 -12.63
C SER A 123 4.09 0.55 -11.64
N MET A 124 3.45 0.09 -10.57
CA MET A 124 2.90 0.94 -9.50
C MET A 124 4.02 1.72 -8.79
N LEU A 125 5.11 1.06 -8.39
CA LEU A 125 6.27 1.72 -7.79
C LEU A 125 6.91 2.77 -8.72
N ARG A 126 6.98 2.49 -10.02
CA ARG A 126 7.43 3.49 -11.03
C ARG A 126 6.45 4.66 -11.15
N SER A 127 5.15 4.43 -10.98
CA SER A 127 4.15 5.50 -10.96
C SER A 127 4.29 6.39 -9.74
N LEU A 128 4.43 5.79 -8.55
CA LEU A 128 4.67 6.48 -7.28
C LEU A 128 5.93 7.35 -7.37
N LYS A 129 7.05 6.76 -7.83
CA LYS A 129 8.31 7.49 -8.03
C LYS A 129 8.11 8.72 -8.92
N ARG A 130 7.48 8.56 -10.09
CA ARG A 130 7.25 9.66 -11.04
C ARG A 130 6.33 10.75 -10.47
N MET A 131 5.29 10.36 -9.75
CA MET A 131 4.37 11.30 -9.09
C MET A 131 5.11 12.16 -8.08
N LEU A 132 5.93 11.55 -7.22
CA LEU A 132 6.69 12.26 -6.19
C LEU A 132 7.83 13.10 -6.77
N GLU A 133 8.51 12.63 -7.82
CA GLU A 133 9.52 13.41 -8.53
C GLU A 133 8.93 14.66 -9.20
N LYS A 134 7.69 14.60 -9.69
CA LYS A 134 6.99 15.77 -10.24
C LYS A 134 6.58 16.77 -9.15
N ARG A 135 6.21 16.31 -7.96
CA ARG A 135 5.83 17.18 -6.83
C ARG A 135 7.04 17.90 -6.19
N ALA A 136 8.24 17.36 -6.37
CA ALA A 136 9.49 17.93 -5.86
C ALA A 136 10.17 18.94 -6.81
N ARG A 137 9.60 19.19 -7.99
CA ARG A 137 10.05 20.21 -8.95
C ARG A 137 9.16 21.43 -8.85
#